data_AF-D4B628-F1
#
_entry.id   AF-D4B628-F1
#
_cell.length_a   1.000
_cell.length_b   1.000
_cell.length_c   1.000
_cell.angle_alpha   90.00
_cell.angle_beta   90.00
_cell.angle_gamma   90.00
#
_symmetry.space_group_name_H-M   'P 1'
#
loop_
_entity.id
_entity.type
_entity.pdbx_description
1 polymer ?
#
loop_
_entity_poly.entity_id
_entity_poly.type
_entity_poly.pdbx_seq_one_letter_code
_entity_poly.pdbx_strand_id
1 'polypeptide(L)'
;DYYATPYAAEIVNAFTNILFLYLGVKGIRSCRKNGHDAIFQVAFLGYLLVGLGSFLFHSTLKYPMQLVDELSMIYTTCLMCYATFSFSRPRSQCVILGAGLLSLAIFITLYYHYLQDPVFHQVAYGVLTAVVIFRSMWVMEVTLRPSLQRSRSHAKSGASGHALTTSGETVNDRDLRILNSMWVMVAYGLSTFLGGFFIWNLDNKYCSTLRIWRREIGLPWGILLEGHGWW
;
A
#
# COMPACT_ATOMS: atom_id res chain seq x y z
N ASP A 1 20.37 -18.08 -6.86
CA ASP A 1 19.06 -18.44 -7.41
C ASP A 1 18.91 -19.94 -7.30
N TYR A 2 17.68 -20.42 -7.11
CA TYR A 2 17.31 -21.83 -6.93
C TYR A 2 18.17 -22.55 -5.88
N TYR A 3 18.62 -21.83 -4.85
CA TYR A 3 19.64 -22.31 -3.91
C TYR A 3 19.07 -23.27 -2.86
N ALA A 4 17.78 -23.15 -2.53
CA ALA A 4 17.11 -24.01 -1.57
C ALA A 4 16.26 -25.10 -2.25
N THR A 5 15.71 -24.81 -3.43
CA THR A 5 14.80 -25.70 -4.15
C THR A 5 14.75 -25.36 -5.64
N PRO A 6 14.55 -26.34 -6.54
CA PRO A 6 14.36 -26.07 -7.98
C PRO A 6 13.02 -25.41 -8.32
N TYR A 7 12.07 -25.34 -7.38
CA TYR A 7 10.72 -24.80 -7.63
C TYR A 7 10.60 -23.28 -7.46
N ALA A 8 11.52 -22.64 -6.74
CA ALA A 8 11.49 -21.21 -6.46
C ALA A 8 12.90 -20.64 -6.53
N ALA A 9 13.10 -19.65 -7.42
CA ALA A 9 14.41 -19.04 -7.64
C ALA A 9 14.94 -18.31 -6.40
N GLU A 10 14.09 -17.51 -5.77
CA GLU A 10 14.40 -16.74 -4.57
C GLU A 10 13.39 -17.09 -3.47
N ILE A 11 13.62 -18.23 -2.79
CA ILE A 11 12.62 -18.81 -1.88
C ILE A 11 12.14 -17.84 -0.79
N VAL A 12 13.04 -17.03 -0.22
CA VAL A 12 12.67 -16.08 0.83
C VAL A 12 11.81 -14.97 0.26
N ASN A 13 12.27 -14.30 -0.80
CA ASN A 13 11.54 -13.22 -1.48
C ASN A 13 10.17 -13.71 -2.01
N ALA A 14 10.10 -14.93 -2.51
CA ALA A 14 8.83 -15.51 -2.94
C ALA A 14 7.89 -15.72 -1.76
N PHE A 15 8.31 -16.39 -0.68
CA PHE A 15 7.40 -16.78 0.38
C PHE A 15 7.01 -15.65 1.33
N THR A 16 7.80 -14.58 1.44
CA THR A 16 7.42 -13.38 2.21
C THR A 16 6.15 -12.73 1.64
N ASN A 17 5.91 -12.85 0.33
CA ASN A 17 4.69 -12.40 -0.33
C ASN A 17 3.41 -13.15 0.09
N ILE A 18 3.51 -14.33 0.73
CA ILE A 18 2.33 -15.01 1.27
C ILE A 18 1.62 -14.15 2.32
N LEU A 19 2.36 -13.32 3.06
CA LEU A 19 1.78 -12.37 4.01
C LEU A 19 0.87 -11.37 3.29
N PHE A 20 1.27 -10.88 2.12
CA PHE A 20 0.46 -9.96 1.30
C PHE A 20 -0.83 -10.66 0.84
N LEU A 21 -0.71 -11.90 0.38
CA LEU A 21 -1.89 -12.70 -0.03
C LEU A 21 -2.86 -12.91 1.14
N TYR A 22 -2.34 -13.26 2.32
CA TYR A 22 -3.15 -13.46 3.51
C TYR A 22 -3.85 -12.15 3.94
N LEU A 23 -3.11 -11.05 4.04
CA LEU A 23 -3.64 -9.75 4.46
C LEU A 23 -4.65 -9.19 3.45
N GLY A 24 -4.43 -9.38 2.15
CA GLY A 24 -5.38 -8.98 1.11
C GLY A 24 -6.70 -9.73 1.21
N VAL A 25 -6.67 -11.07 1.39
CA VAL A 25 -7.89 -11.87 1.59
C VAL A 25 -8.61 -11.45 2.87
N LYS A 26 -7.88 -11.23 3.97
CA LYS A 26 -8.43 -10.74 5.23
C LYS A 26 -9.08 -9.36 5.07
N GLY A 27 -8.46 -8.47 4.31
CA GLY A 27 -8.97 -7.15 3.96
C GLY A 27 -10.30 -7.22 3.21
N ILE A 28 -10.38 -8.01 2.14
CA ILE A 28 -11.62 -8.21 1.37
C ILE A 28 -12.74 -8.76 2.25
N ARG A 29 -12.45 -9.78 3.07
CA ARG A 29 -13.44 -10.37 4.00
C ARG A 29 -13.92 -9.33 5.01
N SER A 30 -13.03 -8.50 5.54
CA SER A 30 -13.38 -7.40 6.45
C SER A 30 -14.28 -6.37 5.78
N CYS A 31 -13.95 -5.94 4.55
CA CYS A 31 -14.79 -5.01 3.79
C CYS A 31 -16.20 -5.53 3.57
N ARG A 32 -16.35 -6.81 3.22
CA ARG A 32 -17.66 -7.44 3.03
C ARG A 32 -18.42 -7.58 4.35
N LYS A 33 -17.75 -8.02 5.42
CA LYS A 33 -18.36 -8.20 6.74
C LYS A 33 -18.88 -6.88 7.33
N ASN A 34 -18.15 -5.79 7.13
CA ASN A 34 -18.47 -4.48 7.68
C ASN A 34 -19.23 -3.56 6.70
N GLY A 35 -19.62 -4.06 5.52
CA GLY A 35 -20.40 -3.29 4.55
C GLY A 35 -19.67 -2.08 3.97
N HIS A 36 -18.35 -2.14 3.81
CA HIS A 36 -17.56 -1.06 3.20
C HIS A 36 -17.80 -0.96 1.68
N ASP A 37 -17.65 0.26 1.16
CA ASP A 37 -17.80 0.55 -0.27
C ASP A 37 -16.94 -0.36 -1.16
N ALA A 38 -17.46 -0.67 -2.34
CA ALA A 38 -16.82 -1.59 -3.29
C ALA A 38 -15.40 -1.15 -3.69
N ILE A 39 -15.10 0.15 -3.65
CA ILE A 39 -13.76 0.67 -3.97
C ILE A 39 -12.68 0.09 -3.06
N PHE A 40 -12.98 -0.15 -1.78
CA PHE A 40 -12.04 -0.77 -0.84
C PHE A 40 -11.82 -2.26 -1.15
N GLN A 41 -12.83 -2.95 -1.67
CA GLN A 41 -12.66 -4.34 -2.12
C GLN A 41 -11.77 -4.41 -3.36
N VAL A 42 -11.98 -3.49 -4.32
CA VAL A 42 -11.14 -3.36 -5.52
C VAL A 42 -9.69 -3.02 -5.14
N ALA A 43 -9.50 -2.16 -4.14
CA ALA A 43 -8.19 -1.85 -3.57
C ALA A 43 -7.44 -3.10 -3.09
N PHE A 44 -8.10 -3.92 -2.26
CA PHE A 44 -7.50 -5.15 -1.74
C PHE A 44 -7.31 -6.21 -2.82
N LEU A 45 -8.12 -6.23 -3.88
CA LEU A 45 -7.86 -7.07 -5.05
C LEU A 45 -6.59 -6.64 -5.79
N GLY A 46 -6.35 -5.33 -5.95
CA GLY A 46 -5.08 -4.80 -6.47
C GLY A 46 -3.90 -5.21 -5.60
N TYR A 47 -4.02 -5.06 -4.27
CA TYR A 47 -3.00 -5.50 -3.32
C TYR A 47 -2.69 -7.01 -3.40
N LEU A 48 -3.72 -7.85 -3.60
CA LEU A 48 -3.53 -9.28 -3.85
C LEU A 48 -2.79 -9.56 -5.16
N LEU A 49 -3.09 -8.80 -6.21
CA LEU A 49 -2.41 -8.93 -7.50
C LEU A 49 -0.93 -8.58 -7.38
N VAL A 50 -0.57 -7.56 -6.59
CA VAL A 50 0.83 -7.22 -6.27
C VAL A 50 1.53 -8.38 -5.59
N GLY A 51 0.97 -8.90 -4.49
CA GLY A 51 1.58 -10.03 -3.78
C GLY A 51 1.69 -11.30 -4.63
N LEU A 52 0.70 -11.58 -5.49
CA LEU A 52 0.73 -12.72 -6.40
C LEU A 52 1.78 -12.52 -7.51
N GLY A 53 1.83 -11.33 -8.10
CA GLY A 53 2.80 -10.96 -9.12
C GLY A 53 4.22 -11.13 -8.60
N SER A 54 4.52 -10.56 -7.44
CA SER A 54 5.81 -10.68 -6.77
C SER A 54 6.17 -12.12 -6.41
N PHE A 55 5.22 -12.89 -5.85
CA PHE A 55 5.42 -14.33 -5.59
C PHE A 55 5.84 -15.09 -6.87
N LEU A 56 5.12 -14.86 -7.97
CA LEU A 56 5.38 -15.52 -9.25
C LEU A 56 6.69 -15.05 -9.90
N PHE A 57 7.03 -13.77 -9.77
CA PHE A 57 8.29 -13.23 -10.25
C PHE A 57 9.47 -13.84 -9.48
N HIS A 58 9.49 -13.76 -8.15
CA HIS A 58 10.59 -14.34 -7.36
C HIS A 58 10.68 -15.87 -7.42
N SER A 59 9.58 -16.55 -7.76
CA SER A 59 9.61 -17.99 -8.03
C SER A 59 10.28 -18.33 -9.36
N THR A 60 10.17 -17.45 -10.38
CA THR A 60 10.53 -17.78 -11.77
C THR A 60 11.67 -16.96 -12.38
N LEU A 61 11.84 -15.71 -11.94
CA LEU A 61 12.72 -14.66 -12.51
C LEU A 61 12.50 -14.42 -14.01
N LYS A 62 11.26 -14.56 -14.48
CA LYS A 62 10.91 -14.35 -15.89
C LYS A 62 10.34 -12.95 -16.11
N TYR A 63 10.78 -12.31 -17.19
CA TYR A 63 10.34 -10.97 -17.58
C TYR A 63 8.81 -10.76 -17.62
N PRO A 64 7.99 -11.69 -18.15
CA PRO A 64 6.53 -11.52 -18.09
C PRO A 64 5.98 -11.44 -16.65
N MET A 65 6.55 -12.19 -15.70
CA MET A 65 6.14 -12.13 -14.30
C MET A 65 6.68 -10.87 -13.62
N GLN A 66 7.86 -10.39 -14.02
CA GLN A 66 8.39 -9.09 -13.60
C GLN A 66 7.43 -7.96 -13.96
N LEU A 67 6.91 -7.97 -15.19
CA LEU A 67 5.90 -6.99 -15.63
C LEU A 67 4.62 -7.09 -14.78
N VAL A 68 4.15 -8.31 -14.46
CA VAL A 68 2.96 -8.48 -13.61
C VAL A 68 3.22 -7.91 -12.21
N ASP A 69 4.37 -8.20 -11.62
CA ASP A 69 4.77 -7.68 -10.31
C ASP A 69 4.81 -6.14 -10.32
N GLU A 70 5.69 -5.56 -11.12
CA GLU A 70 5.95 -4.12 -11.13
C GLU A 70 4.75 -3.30 -11.60
N LEU A 71 4.08 -3.69 -12.69
CA LEU A 71 2.95 -2.91 -13.22
C LEU A 71 1.71 -3.00 -12.33
N SER A 72 1.50 -4.13 -11.64
CA SER A 72 0.38 -4.23 -10.70
C SER A 72 0.48 -3.24 -9.53
N MET A 73 1.71 -2.86 -9.13
CA MET A 73 1.93 -1.80 -8.15
C MET A 73 1.43 -0.45 -8.67
N ILE A 74 1.75 -0.10 -9.92
CA ILE A 74 1.28 1.14 -10.57
C ILE A 74 -0.24 1.17 -10.63
N TYR A 75 -0.87 0.09 -11.09
CA TYR A 75 -2.32 0.02 -11.24
C TYR A 75 -3.03 0.13 -9.89
N THR A 76 -2.51 -0.54 -8.87
CA THR A 76 -3.04 -0.48 -7.50
C THR A 76 -2.94 0.93 -6.93
N THR A 77 -1.81 1.62 -7.14
CA THR A 77 -1.66 3.01 -6.70
C THR A 77 -2.57 3.96 -7.47
N CYS A 78 -2.81 3.74 -8.78
CA CYS A 78 -3.82 4.47 -9.54
C CYS A 78 -5.23 4.27 -8.97
N LEU A 79 -5.60 3.06 -8.54
CA LEU A 79 -6.86 2.80 -7.86
C LEU A 79 -6.96 3.56 -6.52
N MET A 80 -5.86 3.67 -5.77
CA MET A 80 -5.79 4.46 -4.53
C MET A 80 -5.89 5.96 -4.77
N CYS A 81 -5.25 6.47 -5.82
CA CYS A 81 -5.46 7.83 -6.31
C CYS A 81 -6.94 8.05 -6.61
N TYR A 82 -7.56 7.18 -7.39
CA TYR A 82 -8.97 7.30 -7.74
C TYR A 82 -9.85 7.33 -6.48
N ALA A 83 -9.68 6.37 -5.57
CA ALA A 83 -10.46 6.28 -4.33
C ALA A 83 -10.38 7.56 -3.48
N THR A 84 -9.19 8.14 -3.36
CA THR A 84 -8.95 9.30 -2.47
C THR A 84 -9.33 10.63 -3.11
N PHE A 85 -9.14 10.79 -4.43
CA PHE A 85 -9.45 12.02 -5.14
C PHE A 85 -10.90 12.11 -5.62
N SER A 86 -11.57 10.96 -5.86
CA SER A 86 -13.00 10.92 -6.20
C SER A 86 -13.92 11.11 -4.99
N PHE A 87 -13.38 10.98 -3.77
CA PHE A 87 -14.16 11.13 -2.54
C PHE A 87 -14.88 12.49 -2.49
N SER A 88 -16.20 12.44 -2.31
CA SER A 88 -17.07 13.62 -2.27
C SER A 88 -17.03 14.51 -3.53
N ARG A 89 -16.77 13.93 -4.71
CA ARG A 89 -16.76 14.65 -6.01
C ARG A 89 -17.96 14.28 -6.90
N PRO A 90 -18.41 15.20 -7.77
CA PRO A 90 -19.47 14.92 -8.74
C PRO A 90 -19.02 13.89 -9.79
N ARG A 91 -19.99 13.16 -10.35
CA ARG A 91 -19.75 12.05 -11.29
C ARG A 91 -18.89 12.43 -12.49
N SER A 92 -19.04 13.64 -13.03
CA SER A 92 -18.22 14.14 -14.15
C SER A 92 -16.73 14.21 -13.79
N GLN A 93 -16.40 14.74 -12.62
CA GLN A 93 -15.02 14.81 -12.14
C GLN A 93 -14.44 13.42 -11.89
N CYS A 94 -15.24 12.50 -11.35
CA CYS A 94 -14.81 11.11 -11.15
C CYS A 94 -14.50 10.42 -12.49
N VAL A 95 -15.31 10.62 -13.53
CA VAL A 95 -15.06 10.06 -14.86
C VAL A 95 -13.79 10.64 -15.48
N ILE A 96 -13.60 11.96 -15.41
CA ILE A 96 -12.39 12.62 -15.92
C ILE A 96 -11.13 12.11 -15.21
N LEU A 97 -11.17 12.02 -13.88
CA LEU A 97 -10.07 11.49 -13.08
C LEU A 97 -9.76 10.02 -13.44
N GLY A 98 -10.80 9.19 -13.57
CA GLY A 98 -10.66 7.78 -13.95
C GLY A 98 -10.03 7.61 -15.34
N ALA A 99 -10.50 8.39 -16.32
CA ALA A 99 -9.93 8.38 -17.66
C ALA A 99 -8.46 8.85 -17.68
N GLY A 100 -8.15 9.90 -16.90
CA GLY A 100 -6.77 10.40 -16.75
C GLY A 100 -5.83 9.38 -16.13
N LEU A 101 -6.24 8.73 -15.04
CA LEU A 101 -5.44 7.68 -14.37
C LEU A 101 -5.28 6.43 -15.23
N LEU A 102 -6.30 6.05 -16.01
CA LEU A 102 -6.20 4.95 -16.97
C LEU A 102 -5.21 5.28 -18.09
N SER A 103 -5.29 6.48 -18.66
CA SER A 103 -4.35 6.95 -19.67
C SER A 103 -2.91 6.95 -19.14
N LEU A 104 -2.72 7.45 -17.92
CA LEU A 104 -1.42 7.43 -17.24
C LEU A 104 -0.88 6.01 -17.03
N ALA A 105 -1.72 5.08 -16.58
CA ALA A 105 -1.34 3.69 -16.39
C ALA A 105 -0.93 3.01 -17.72
N ILE A 106 -1.68 3.25 -18.80
CA ILE A 106 -1.35 2.74 -20.14
C ILE A 106 -0.03 3.34 -20.62
N PHE A 107 0.16 4.65 -20.48
CA PHE A 107 1.40 5.33 -20.85
C PHE A 107 2.61 4.73 -20.10
N ILE A 108 2.55 4.65 -18.77
CA ILE A 108 3.63 4.07 -17.95
C ILE A 108 3.91 2.64 -18.40
N THR A 109 2.87 1.84 -18.67
CA THR A 109 3.02 0.44 -19.10
C THR A 109 3.75 0.32 -20.43
N LEU A 110 3.27 1.02 -21.45
CA LEU A 110 3.85 0.95 -22.79
C LEU A 110 5.28 1.49 -22.81
N TYR A 111 5.51 2.60 -22.10
CA TYR A 111 6.83 3.21 -22.04
C TYR A 111 7.81 2.37 -21.22
N TYR A 112 7.36 1.78 -20.11
CA TYR A 112 8.18 0.86 -19.32
C TYR A 112 8.53 -0.40 -20.10
N HIS A 113 7.55 -0.98 -20.82
CA HIS A 113 7.80 -2.14 -21.67
C HIS A 113 8.79 -1.85 -22.81
N TYR A 114 8.77 -0.62 -23.35
CA TYR A 114 9.71 -0.18 -24.38
C TYR A 114 11.12 0.09 -23.83
N LEU A 115 11.24 0.80 -22.70
CA LEU A 115 12.53 1.15 -22.10
C LEU A 115 13.21 -0.04 -21.41
N GLN A 116 12.43 -0.90 -20.76
CA GLN A 116 12.90 -2.01 -19.92
C GLN A 116 13.87 -1.58 -18.81
N ASP A 117 13.80 -0.31 -18.39
CA ASP A 117 14.63 0.26 -17.33
C ASP A 117 13.85 0.32 -16.00
N PRO A 118 14.20 -0.50 -14.99
CA PRO A 118 13.48 -0.55 -13.72
C PRO A 118 13.51 0.78 -12.95
N VAL A 119 14.48 1.66 -13.22
CA VAL A 119 14.54 2.98 -12.58
C VAL A 119 13.36 3.85 -12.98
N PHE A 120 12.90 3.78 -14.24
CA PHE A 120 11.70 4.50 -14.68
C PHE A 120 10.47 4.09 -13.88
N HIS A 121 10.27 2.77 -13.70
CA HIS A 121 9.17 2.23 -12.90
C HIS A 121 9.26 2.72 -11.44
N GLN A 122 10.44 2.62 -10.83
CA GLN A 122 10.66 3.03 -9.44
C GLN A 122 10.32 4.50 -9.20
N VAL A 123 10.75 5.38 -10.11
CA VAL A 123 10.45 6.82 -10.03
C VAL A 123 8.95 7.07 -10.22
N ALA A 124 8.32 6.45 -11.21
CA ALA A 124 6.88 6.59 -11.45
C ALA A 124 6.06 6.12 -10.24
N TYR A 125 6.37 4.94 -9.71
CA TYR A 125 5.73 4.37 -8.53
C TYR A 125 5.94 5.27 -7.29
N GLY A 126 7.17 5.75 -7.07
CA GLY A 126 7.50 6.64 -5.96
C GLY A 126 6.72 7.95 -5.99
N VAL A 127 6.63 8.59 -7.16
CA VAL A 127 5.85 9.82 -7.34
C VAL A 127 4.36 9.58 -7.09
N LEU A 128 3.78 8.53 -7.68
CA LEU A 128 2.36 8.19 -7.47
C LEU A 128 2.06 7.92 -5.99
N THR A 129 2.93 7.16 -5.33
CA THR A 129 2.78 6.80 -3.92
C THR A 129 2.87 8.04 -3.02
N ALA A 130 3.81 8.94 -3.28
CA ALA A 130 3.90 10.22 -2.58
C ALA A 130 2.62 11.05 -2.73
N VAL A 131 2.07 11.15 -3.95
CA VAL A 131 0.81 11.85 -4.21
C VAL A 131 -0.34 11.28 -3.40
N VAL A 132 -0.50 9.94 -3.35
CA VAL A 132 -1.54 9.28 -2.54
C VAL A 132 -1.36 9.56 -1.06
N ILE A 133 -0.14 9.47 -0.54
CA ILE A 133 0.17 9.67 0.88
C ILE A 133 -0.13 11.12 1.29
N PHE A 134 0.42 12.10 0.58
CA PHE A 134 0.19 13.51 0.88
C PHE A 134 -1.28 13.87 0.74
N ARG A 135 -1.98 13.33 -0.26
CA ARG A 135 -3.42 13.51 -0.39
C ARG A 135 -4.18 12.93 0.80
N SER A 136 -3.81 11.74 1.26
CA SER A 136 -4.46 11.08 2.40
C SER A 136 -4.27 11.89 3.70
N MET A 137 -3.06 12.40 3.93
CA MET A 137 -2.77 13.32 5.04
C MET A 137 -3.59 14.61 4.93
N TRP A 138 -3.69 15.19 3.73
CA TRP A 138 -4.48 16.40 3.50
C TRP A 138 -5.97 16.18 3.79
N VAL A 139 -6.56 15.06 3.34
CA VAL A 139 -7.96 14.72 3.66
C VAL A 139 -8.16 14.65 5.16
N MET A 140 -7.25 13.98 5.87
CA MET A 140 -7.33 13.82 7.31
C MET A 140 -7.24 15.17 8.05
N GLU A 141 -6.30 16.03 7.67
CA GLU A 141 -6.08 17.30 8.36
C GLU A 141 -7.10 18.37 7.98
N VAL A 142 -7.47 18.48 6.69
CA VAL A 142 -8.29 19.60 6.20
C VAL A 142 -9.78 19.25 6.14
N THR A 143 -10.13 18.00 5.86
CA THR A 143 -11.54 17.59 5.76
C THR A 143 -12.03 17.00 7.08
N LEU A 144 -11.32 16.02 7.64
CA LEU A 144 -11.77 15.33 8.84
C LEU A 144 -11.63 16.20 10.10
N ARG A 145 -10.45 16.78 10.39
CA ARG A 145 -10.22 17.53 11.63
C ARG A 145 -11.18 18.71 11.88
N PRO A 146 -11.48 19.61 10.91
CA PRO A 146 -12.39 20.73 11.15
C PRO A 146 -13.86 20.29 11.19
N SER A 147 -14.23 19.23 10.46
CA SER A 147 -15.58 18.65 10.53
C SER A 147 -15.91 18.17 11.95
N LEU A 148 -14.92 17.60 12.64
CA LEU A 148 -15.02 17.19 14.05
C LEU A 148 -15.15 18.41 14.98
N GLN A 149 -14.37 19.47 14.75
CA GLN A 149 -14.46 20.70 15.55
C GLN A 149 -15.84 21.38 15.40
N ARG A 150 -16.43 21.37 14.20
CA ARG A 150 -17.76 21.94 13.94
C ARG A 150 -18.88 21.09 14.58
N SER A 151 -18.77 19.76 14.51
CA SER A 151 -19.67 18.85 15.25
C SER A 151 -19.61 19.15 16.76
N ARG A 152 -18.40 19.36 17.30
CA ARG A 152 -18.17 19.72 18.71
C ARG A 152 -18.77 21.07 19.10
N SER A 153 -18.68 22.10 18.25
CA SER A 153 -19.25 23.42 18.55
C SER A 153 -20.77 23.41 18.55
N HIS A 154 -21.40 22.71 17.61
CA HIS A 154 -22.86 22.53 17.58
C HIS A 154 -23.36 21.69 18.78
N ALA A 155 -22.65 20.63 19.16
CA ALA A 155 -22.98 19.83 20.33
C ALA A 155 -22.90 20.63 21.66
N LYS A 156 -21.96 21.59 21.75
CA LYS A 156 -21.85 22.49 22.92
C LYS A 156 -22.89 23.61 22.93
N SER A 157 -23.27 24.16 21.77
CA SER A 157 -24.32 25.19 21.68
C SER A 157 -25.74 24.64 21.82
N GLY A 158 -25.94 23.34 21.58
CA GLY A 158 -27.23 22.65 21.74
C GLY A 158 -27.41 21.96 23.09
N ALA A 159 -26.85 22.49 24.18
CA ALA A 159 -26.96 21.91 25.53
C ALA A 159 -28.38 22.05 26.13
N SER A 160 -29.33 21.33 25.54
CA SER A 160 -30.35 20.55 26.22
C SER A 160 -30.43 19.21 25.49
N GLY A 161 -29.66 18.22 25.98
CA GLY A 161 -29.64 16.88 25.41
C GLY A 161 -28.23 16.31 25.31
N HIS A 162 -27.67 15.88 26.45
CA HIS A 162 -26.56 14.93 26.43
C HIS A 162 -27.02 13.68 25.68
N ALA A 163 -26.66 13.56 24.39
CA ALA A 163 -26.71 12.29 23.67
C ALA A 163 -25.58 11.41 24.20
N LEU A 164 -25.79 10.89 25.41
CA LEU A 164 -24.95 9.88 26.04
C LEU A 164 -25.02 8.64 25.13
N THR A 165 -23.89 8.20 24.59
CA THR A 165 -23.83 6.84 24.04
C THR A 165 -24.03 5.86 25.20
N THR A 166 -24.56 4.67 24.94
CA THR A 166 -24.92 3.64 25.94
C THR A 166 -23.77 3.23 26.87
N SER A 167 -22.54 3.69 26.60
CA SER A 167 -21.29 3.45 27.31
C SER A 167 -20.75 4.65 28.12
N GLY A 168 -21.50 5.75 28.27
CA GLY A 168 -21.08 6.91 29.07
C GLY A 168 -20.04 7.82 28.40
N GLU A 169 -19.81 7.64 27.10
CA GLU A 169 -18.74 8.28 26.36
C GLU A 169 -19.25 9.34 25.39
N THR A 170 -18.60 10.50 25.32
CA THR A 170 -19.03 11.56 24.39
C THR A 170 -18.62 11.21 22.95
N VAL A 171 -19.49 11.49 21.98
CA VAL A 171 -19.22 11.28 20.54
C VAL A 171 -17.91 11.97 20.11
N ASN A 172 -17.63 13.14 20.69
CA ASN A 172 -16.42 13.91 20.43
C ASN A 172 -15.13 13.19 20.87
N ASP A 173 -15.14 12.54 22.04
CA ASP A 173 -13.97 11.83 22.55
C ASP A 173 -13.67 10.59 21.69
N ARG A 174 -14.72 9.90 21.24
CA ARG A 174 -14.60 8.78 20.30
C ARG A 174 -13.96 9.20 18.99
N ASP A 175 -14.43 10.29 18.39
CA ASP A 175 -13.94 10.73 17.07
C ASP A 175 -12.49 11.24 17.13
N LEU A 176 -12.10 11.92 18.22
CA LEU A 176 -10.70 12.31 18.46
C LEU A 176 -9.78 11.11 18.62
N ARG A 177 -10.23 10.06 19.33
CA ARG A 177 -9.46 8.82 19.42
C ARG A 177 -9.31 8.14 18.07
N ILE A 178 -10.36 8.11 17.24
CA ILE A 178 -10.28 7.58 15.87
C ILE A 178 -9.23 8.35 15.06
N LEU A 179 -9.26 9.69 15.10
CA LEU A 179 -8.28 10.52 14.39
C LEU A 179 -6.84 10.25 14.86
N ASN A 180 -6.64 10.13 16.18
CA ASN A 180 -5.32 9.80 16.74
C ASN A 180 -4.88 8.38 16.31
N SER A 181 -5.78 7.40 16.32
CA SER A 181 -5.50 6.06 15.80
C SER A 181 -5.12 6.09 14.32
N MET A 182 -5.81 6.89 13.50
CA MET A 182 -5.47 7.06 12.08
C MET A 182 -4.07 7.64 11.89
N TRP A 183 -3.68 8.65 12.67
CA TRP A 183 -2.32 9.21 12.62
C TRP A 183 -1.24 8.22 13.08
N VAL A 184 -1.51 7.42 14.11
CA VAL A 184 -0.62 6.33 14.53
C VAL A 184 -0.46 5.29 13.43
N MET A 185 -1.54 4.94 12.73
CA MET A 185 -1.49 4.02 11.58
C MET A 185 -0.67 4.61 10.42
N VAL A 186 -0.80 5.91 10.13
CA VAL A 186 0.00 6.59 9.12
C VAL A 186 1.48 6.59 9.49
N ALA A 187 1.81 6.94 10.74
CA ALA A 187 3.20 6.94 11.21
C ALA A 187 3.81 5.54 11.13
N TYR A 188 3.10 4.52 11.64
CA TYR A 188 3.54 3.13 11.58
C TYR A 188 3.74 2.68 10.13
N GLY A 189 2.76 2.90 9.25
CA GLY A 189 2.83 2.52 7.84
C GLY A 189 3.98 3.19 7.08
N LEU A 190 4.22 4.48 7.32
CA LEU A 190 5.34 5.20 6.72
C LEU A 190 6.69 4.72 7.25
N SER A 191 6.80 4.50 8.55
CA SER A 191 8.04 3.97 9.15
C SER A 191 8.35 2.58 8.61
N THR A 192 7.36 1.70 8.49
CA THR A 192 7.57 0.37 7.91
C THR A 192 7.94 0.44 6.43
N PHE A 193 7.26 1.30 5.64
CA PHE A 193 7.54 1.44 4.22
C PHE A 193 8.93 2.03 3.96
N LEU A 194 9.28 3.15 4.62
CA LEU A 194 10.59 3.77 4.47
C LEU A 194 11.72 2.90 5.03
N GLY A 195 11.45 2.18 6.13
CA GLY A 195 12.38 1.21 6.70
C GLY A 195 12.68 0.06 5.74
N GLY A 196 11.63 -0.54 5.15
CA GLY A 196 11.80 -1.55 4.11
C GLY A 196 12.54 -1.00 2.89
N PHE A 197 12.17 0.19 2.41
CA PHE A 197 12.80 0.82 1.24
C PHE A 197 14.30 1.07 1.48
N PHE A 198 14.65 1.45 2.71
CA PHE A 198 16.04 1.59 3.13
C PHE A 198 16.78 0.24 3.10
N ILE A 199 16.19 -0.83 3.65
CA ILE A 199 16.77 -2.18 3.60
C ILE A 199 16.98 -2.64 2.16
N TRP A 200 15.99 -2.44 1.29
CA TRP A 200 16.07 -2.75 -0.14
C TRP A 200 17.24 -2.03 -0.83
N ASN A 201 17.44 -0.74 -0.53
CA ASN A 201 18.57 0.02 -1.08
C ASN A 201 19.93 -0.50 -0.57
N LEU A 202 20.01 -0.93 0.70
CA LEU A 202 21.22 -1.57 1.23
C LEU A 202 21.50 -2.90 0.52
N ASP A 203 20.47 -3.72 0.29
CA ASP A 203 20.59 -5.00 -0.40
C ASP A 203 21.12 -4.81 -1.84
N ASN A 204 20.60 -3.81 -2.57
CA ASN A 204 21.10 -3.46 -3.90
C ASN A 204 22.55 -2.95 -3.88
N LYS A 205 22.88 -2.04 -2.95
CA LYS A 205 24.20 -1.41 -2.90
C LYS A 205 25.31 -2.37 -2.46
N TYR A 206 25.01 -3.27 -1.51
CA TYR A 206 25.97 -4.19 -0.91
C TYR A 206 25.76 -5.64 -1.36
N CYS A 207 25.07 -5.85 -2.49
CA CYS A 207 24.69 -7.16 -3.02
C CYS A 207 25.86 -8.16 -3.08
N SER A 208 27.03 -7.75 -3.58
CA SER A 208 28.20 -8.63 -3.69
C SER A 208 28.65 -9.17 -2.33
N THR A 209 28.78 -8.29 -1.34
CA THR A 209 29.18 -8.62 0.03
C THR A 209 28.12 -9.49 0.72
N LEU A 210 26.84 -9.10 0.65
CA LEU A 210 25.74 -9.82 1.30
C LEU A 210 25.58 -11.23 0.74
N ARG A 211 25.79 -11.42 -0.57
CA ARG A 211 25.75 -12.75 -1.20
C ARG A 211 26.87 -13.67 -0.72
N ILE A 212 28.07 -13.13 -0.46
CA ILE A 212 29.18 -13.91 0.10
C ILE A 212 28.84 -14.33 1.52
N TRP A 213 28.45 -13.38 2.38
CA TRP A 213 28.09 -13.67 3.77
C TRP A 213 26.95 -14.67 3.89
N ARG A 214 25.94 -14.58 3.01
CA ARG A 214 24.82 -15.54 2.98
C ARG A 214 25.28 -16.97 2.69
N ARG A 215 26.27 -17.15 1.80
CA ARG A 215 26.85 -18.46 1.48
C ARG A 215 27.71 -19.01 2.61
N GLU A 216 28.46 -18.16 3.30
CA GLU A 216 29.30 -18.54 4.44
C GLU A 216 28.48 -18.91 5.67
N ILE A 217 27.44 -18.13 5.98
CA ILE A 217 26.57 -18.34 7.14
C ILE A 217 25.64 -19.55 6.91
N GLY A 218 25.15 -19.73 5.69
CA GLY A 218 24.24 -20.83 5.33
C GLY A 218 22.85 -20.72 5.97
N LEU A 219 21.96 -21.66 5.65
CA LEU A 219 20.62 -21.73 6.23
C LEU A 219 20.66 -22.32 7.66
N PRO A 220 19.78 -21.86 8.58
CA PRO A 220 18.69 -20.91 8.37
C PRO A 220 19.10 -19.43 8.52
N TRP A 221 20.27 -19.13 9.09
CA TRP A 221 20.65 -17.77 9.48
C TRP A 221 20.90 -16.82 8.31
N GLY A 222 21.24 -17.36 7.14
CA GLY A 222 21.39 -16.60 5.90
C GLY A 222 20.11 -15.88 5.44
N ILE A 223 18.93 -16.32 5.91
CA ILE A 223 17.64 -15.65 5.65
C ILE A 223 17.65 -14.21 6.18
N LEU A 224 18.33 -13.94 7.29
CA LEU A 224 18.39 -12.59 7.87
C LEU A 224 19.10 -11.59 6.95
N LEU A 225 19.91 -12.08 6.00
CA LEU A 225 20.64 -11.28 5.02
C LEU A 225 19.93 -11.18 3.66
N GLU A 226 18.68 -11.67 3.54
CA GLU A 226 17.83 -11.48 2.37
C GLU A 226 17.11 -10.12 2.50
N GLY A 227 17.82 -9.02 2.27
CA GLY A 227 17.28 -7.67 2.47
C GLY A 227 16.04 -7.40 1.61
N HIS A 228 16.04 -7.88 0.36
CA HIS A 228 14.86 -7.84 -0.50
C HIS A 228 13.67 -8.66 0.03
N GLY A 229 13.90 -9.70 0.84
CA GLY A 229 12.82 -10.45 1.47
C GLY A 229 12.22 -9.74 2.70
N TRP A 230 12.99 -8.87 3.36
CA TRP A 230 12.52 -8.02 4.45
C TRP A 230 11.76 -6.77 3.97
N TRP A 231 12.03 -6.33 2.75
CA TRP A 231 11.28 -5.31 2.03
C TRP A 231 9.86 -5.80 1.72
#